data_AF-A0A965EFX9-F1
#
_entry.id   AF-A0A965EFX9-F1
#
_cell.length_a   1.000
_cell.length_b   1.000
_cell.length_c   1.000
_cell.angle_alpha   90.00
_cell.angle_beta   90.00
_cell.angle_gamma   90.00
#
_symmetry.space_group_name_H-M   'P 1'
#
loop_
_entity.id
_entity.type
_entity.pdbx_description
1 polymer ?
#
loop_
_entity_poly.entity_id
_entity_poly.type
_entity_poly.pdbx_seq_one_letter_code
_entity_poly.pdbx_strand_id
1 'polypeptide(L)'
;FSLSLLYIVKETLVVGDDFRIVAITWLFATLSHTFLVVKLKAFEDHTLTWTRALPIHRVRIYFVYFGLYTLLFIPEVILLLGTLGKGVAIIHLPLLLSLSSSFLLSLHVYLYKTIRNPEYLVQFILALFIICFMLVLSKLIVLLTGCLPILSLFYFHHYYYRYQPSITD
;
A
#
# COMPACT_ATOMS: atom_id res chain seq x y z
N PHE A 1 -12.11 7.64 -7.80
CA PHE A 1 -11.82 6.50 -8.70
C PHE A 1 -11.87 5.18 -7.94
N SER A 2 -11.12 4.99 -6.84
CA SER A 2 -11.16 3.77 -6.01
C SER A 2 -12.58 3.37 -5.56
N LEU A 3 -13.32 4.28 -4.93
CA LEU A 3 -14.65 4.03 -4.38
C LEU A 3 -15.67 3.65 -5.46
N SER A 4 -15.64 4.33 -6.60
CA SER A 4 -16.52 4.06 -7.75
C SER A 4 -16.26 2.66 -8.32
N LEU A 5 -15.00 2.28 -8.44
CA LEU A 5 -14.59 0.97 -8.95
C LEU A 5 -14.99 -0.16 -7.97
N LEU A 6 -14.81 0.04 -6.67
CA LEU A 6 -15.27 -0.90 -5.65
C LEU A 6 -16.80 -1.00 -5.58
N TYR A 7 -17.50 0.11 -5.77
CA TYR A 7 -18.96 0.14 -5.81
C TYR A 7 -19.51 -0.66 -6.99
N ILE A 8 -18.95 -0.48 -8.19
CA ILE A 8 -19.35 -1.25 -9.37
C ILE A 8 -19.17 -2.75 -9.11
N VAL A 9 -18.00 -3.16 -8.58
CA VAL A 9 -17.74 -4.57 -8.31
C VAL A 9 -18.67 -5.13 -7.24
N LYS A 10 -18.95 -4.35 -6.21
CA LYS A 10 -19.96 -4.69 -5.19
C LYS A 10 -21.34 -5.00 -5.79
N GLU A 11 -21.79 -4.21 -6.76
CA GLU A 11 -23.08 -4.42 -7.41
C GLU A 11 -23.06 -5.61 -8.37
N THR A 12 -21.91 -5.93 -8.98
CA THR A 12 -21.79 -7.07 -9.90
C THR A 12 -21.54 -8.42 -9.22
N LEU A 13 -21.22 -8.44 -7.92
CA LEU A 13 -20.94 -9.68 -7.19
C LEU A 13 -22.19 -10.52 -6.97
N VAL A 14 -22.11 -11.79 -7.38
CA VAL A 14 -23.13 -12.82 -7.15
C VAL A 14 -22.68 -13.75 -6.02
N VAL A 15 -23.64 -14.31 -5.28
CA VAL A 15 -23.37 -15.28 -4.21
C VAL A 15 -22.63 -16.49 -4.78
N GLY A 16 -21.41 -16.74 -4.30
CA GLY A 16 -20.55 -17.83 -4.78
C GLY A 16 -19.37 -17.37 -5.64
N ASP A 17 -19.26 -16.07 -5.93
CA ASP A 17 -18.11 -15.52 -6.65
C ASP A 17 -16.80 -15.68 -5.89
N ASP A 18 -15.72 -15.86 -6.65
CA ASP A 18 -14.38 -16.05 -6.10
C ASP A 18 -13.83 -14.72 -5.53
N PHE A 19 -13.34 -14.79 -4.30
CA PHE A 19 -12.69 -13.68 -3.60
C PHE A 19 -11.58 -13.00 -4.43
N ARG A 20 -10.95 -13.72 -5.36
CA ARG A 20 -9.92 -13.17 -6.27
C ARG A 20 -10.40 -11.94 -7.04
N ILE A 21 -11.67 -11.89 -7.45
CA ILE A 21 -12.22 -10.74 -8.17
C ILE A 21 -12.11 -9.50 -7.29
N VAL A 22 -12.59 -9.59 -6.05
CA VAL A 22 -12.53 -8.51 -5.05
C VAL A 22 -11.08 -8.11 -4.74
N ALA A 23 -10.18 -9.08 -4.58
CA ALA A 23 -8.78 -8.80 -4.28
C ALA A 23 -8.05 -8.09 -5.44
N ILE A 24 -8.34 -8.44 -6.69
CA ILE A 24 -7.77 -7.77 -7.87
C ILE A 24 -8.32 -6.35 -7.98
N THR A 25 -9.63 -6.17 -7.84
CA THR A 25 -10.29 -4.87 -7.81
C THR A 25 -9.70 -3.98 -6.71
N TRP A 26 -9.45 -4.55 -5.53
CA TRP A 26 -8.79 -3.88 -4.42
C TRP A 26 -7.35 -3.45 -4.75
N LEU A 27 -6.60 -4.28 -5.49
CA LEU A 27 -5.26 -3.94 -5.92
C LEU A 27 -5.26 -2.74 -6.90
N PHE A 28 -6.23 -2.67 -7.81
CA PHE A 28 -6.41 -1.49 -8.67
C PHE A 28 -6.82 -0.24 -7.87
N ALA A 29 -7.69 -0.39 -6.88
CA ALA A 29 -8.02 0.70 -5.96
C ALA A 29 -6.78 1.17 -5.19
N THR A 30 -5.93 0.24 -4.73
CA THR A 30 -4.65 0.54 -4.06
C THR A 30 -3.70 1.29 -4.99
N LEU A 31 -3.62 0.89 -6.27
CA LEU A 31 -2.78 1.57 -7.25
C LEU A 31 -3.16 3.04 -7.42
N SER A 32 -4.44 3.39 -7.35
CA SER A 32 -4.88 4.80 -7.41
C SER A 32 -4.37 5.66 -6.23
N HIS A 33 -4.09 5.04 -5.08
CA HIS A 33 -3.55 5.72 -3.90
C HIS A 33 -2.03 5.93 -3.96
N THR A 34 -1.31 5.32 -4.93
CA THR A 34 0.15 5.51 -5.08
C THR A 34 0.52 6.97 -5.33
N PHE A 35 -0.33 7.73 -6.02
CA PHE A 35 -0.15 9.16 -6.22
C PHE A 35 -0.07 9.95 -4.90
N LEU A 36 -0.91 9.58 -3.91
CA LEU A 36 -0.90 10.22 -2.60
C LEU A 36 0.40 9.96 -1.86
N VAL A 37 0.97 8.76 -1.97
CA VAL A 37 2.26 8.41 -1.35
C VAL A 37 3.39 9.29 -1.90
N VAL A 38 3.43 9.49 -3.23
CA VAL A 38 4.44 10.37 -3.85
C VAL A 38 4.29 11.81 -3.36
N LYS A 39 3.06 12.31 -3.25
CA LYS A 39 2.78 13.66 -2.72
C LYS A 39 3.12 13.79 -1.24
N LEU A 40 2.77 12.80 -0.43
CA LEU A 40 3.08 12.77 1.00
C LEU A 40 4.59 12.80 1.22
N LYS A 41 5.34 12.03 0.42
CA LYS A 41 6.79 12.02 0.48
C LYS A 41 7.40 13.37 0.09
N ALA A 42 6.91 13.99 -0.99
CA ALA A 42 7.36 15.33 -1.37
C ALA A 42 7.09 16.35 -0.25
N PHE A 43 5.90 16.30 0.37
CA PHE A 43 5.57 17.13 1.51
C PHE A 43 6.50 16.89 2.71
N GLU A 44 6.83 15.63 3.02
CA GLU A 44 7.77 15.27 4.09
C GLU A 44 9.16 15.86 3.83
N ASP A 45 9.64 15.78 2.59
CA ASP A 45 10.96 16.27 2.21
C ASP A 45 11.04 17.81 2.15
N HIS A 46 9.91 18.52 1.99
CA HIS A 46 9.89 19.98 2.04
C HIS A 46 9.64 20.54 3.45
N THR A 47 8.72 19.93 4.21
CA THR A 47 8.18 20.53 5.45
C THR A 47 8.64 19.83 6.72
N LEU A 48 8.96 18.54 6.64
CA LEU A 48 9.20 17.68 7.81
C LEU A 48 10.63 17.15 7.88
N THR A 49 11.58 17.78 7.19
CA THR A 49 13.00 17.41 7.24
C THR A 49 13.55 17.36 8.66
N TRP A 50 13.11 18.29 9.52
CA TRP A 50 13.47 18.38 10.94
C TRP A 50 13.06 17.15 11.76
N THR A 51 11.99 16.46 11.37
CA THR A 51 11.48 15.29 12.12
C THR A 51 12.46 14.12 12.10
N ARG A 52 13.35 14.06 11.10
CA ARG A 52 14.41 13.05 10.99
C ARG A 52 15.60 13.31 11.89
N ALA A 53 15.75 14.53 12.42
CA ALA A 53 16.79 14.86 13.39
C ALA A 53 16.40 14.44 14.82
N LEU A 54 15.16 14.04 15.06
CA LEU A 54 14.70 13.60 16.37
C LEU A 54 15.15 12.16 16.65
N PRO A 55 15.56 11.82 17.90
CA PRO A 55 15.95 10.47 18.29
C PRO A 55 14.72 9.56 18.50
N ILE A 56 13.89 9.41 17.48
CA ILE A 56 12.69 8.56 17.53
C ILE A 56 13.07 7.15 17.05
N HIS A 57 12.51 6.13 17.73
CA HIS A 57 12.74 4.74 17.36
C HIS A 57 12.15 4.41 15.97
N ARG A 58 12.97 3.84 15.07
CA ARG A 58 12.63 3.52 13.67
C ARG A 58 11.32 2.73 13.52
N VAL A 59 11.16 1.71 14.36
CA VAL A 59 9.98 0.83 14.32
C VAL A 59 8.69 1.60 14.65
N ARG A 60 8.76 2.58 15.55
CA ARG A 60 7.61 3.44 15.87
C ARG A 60 7.20 4.28 14.67
N ILE A 61 8.17 4.89 13.98
CA ILE A 61 7.91 5.67 12.76
C ILE A 61 7.29 4.79 11.67
N TYR A 62 7.81 3.58 11.48
CA TYR A 62 7.24 2.62 10.54
C TYR A 62 5.77 2.31 10.85
N PHE A 63 5.44 2.00 12.11
CA PHE A 63 4.06 1.73 12.50
C PHE A 63 3.14 2.95 12.39
N VAL A 64 3.65 4.16 12.58
CA VAL A 64 2.89 5.39 12.32
C VAL A 64 2.55 5.51 10.83
N TYR A 65 3.51 5.28 9.92
CA TYR A 65 3.24 5.28 8.48
C TYR A 65 2.31 4.14 8.08
N PHE A 66 2.50 2.94 8.61
CA PHE A 66 1.60 1.81 8.39
C PHE A 66 0.16 2.15 8.82
N GLY A 67 0.00 2.73 10.02
CA GLY A 67 -1.30 3.16 10.54
C GLY A 67 -1.95 4.27 9.70
N LEU A 68 -1.16 5.23 9.21
CA LEU A 68 -1.63 6.27 8.29
C LEU A 68 -2.16 5.65 7.00
N TYR A 69 -1.43 4.72 6.39
CA TYR A 69 -1.89 4.02 5.18
C TYR A 69 -3.10 3.12 5.45
N THR A 70 -3.16 2.47 6.61
CA THR A 70 -4.35 1.72 7.04
C THR A 70 -5.58 2.62 7.15
N LEU A 71 -5.43 3.80 7.75
CA LEU A 71 -6.51 4.76 7.95
C LEU A 71 -7.05 5.29 6.62
N LEU A 72 -6.20 5.40 5.60
CA LEU A 72 -6.58 5.82 4.25
C LEU A 72 -7.62 4.89 3.61
N PHE A 73 -7.58 3.58 3.92
CA PHE A 73 -8.48 2.58 3.34
C PHE A 73 -9.78 2.34 4.14
N ILE A 74 -10.01 3.07 5.24
CA ILE A 74 -11.24 2.98 6.02
C ILE A 74 -12.50 3.17 5.16
N PRO A 75 -12.62 4.20 4.30
CA PRO A 75 -13.84 4.39 3.52
C PRO A 75 -14.07 3.24 2.53
N GLU A 76 -13.03 2.70 1.92
CA GLU A 76 -13.10 1.53 1.05
C GLU A 76 -13.54 0.25 1.79
N VAL A 77 -13.04 0.04 3.02
CA VAL A 77 -13.47 -1.09 3.84
C VAL A 77 -14.93 -0.97 4.26
N ILE A 78 -15.38 0.24 4.62
CA ILE A 78 -16.80 0.50 4.95
C ILE A 78 -17.70 0.13 3.76
N LEU A 79 -17.28 0.41 2.52
CA LEU A 79 -18.04 0.00 1.34
C LEU A 79 -18.11 -1.53 1.17
N LEU A 80 -16.99 -2.22 1.42
CA LEU A 80 -16.89 -3.69 1.34
C LEU A 80 -17.61 -4.43 2.47
N LEU A 81 -17.84 -3.80 3.62
CA LEU A 81 -18.70 -4.41 4.66
C LEU A 81 -20.09 -4.76 4.11
N GLY A 82 -20.59 -4.00 3.14
CA GLY A 82 -21.87 -4.30 2.47
C GLY A 82 -21.84 -5.48 1.49
N THR A 83 -20.68 -6.09 1.21
CA THR A 83 -20.55 -7.30 0.36
C THR A 83 -20.29 -8.58 1.17
N LEU A 84 -20.27 -8.47 2.50
CA LEU A 84 -20.14 -9.63 3.40
C LEU A 84 -21.23 -10.66 3.10
N GLY A 85 -20.83 -11.92 2.92
CA GLY A 85 -21.73 -13.03 2.59
C GLY A 85 -21.99 -13.26 1.10
N LYS A 86 -21.56 -12.35 0.21
CA LYS A 86 -21.63 -12.50 -1.26
C LYS A 86 -20.30 -12.98 -1.89
N GLY A 87 -19.49 -13.72 -1.14
CA GLY A 87 -18.15 -14.17 -1.58
C GLY A 87 -16.97 -13.54 -0.83
N VAL A 88 -17.23 -12.60 0.08
CA VAL A 88 -16.21 -12.03 0.99
C VAL A 88 -16.50 -12.47 2.43
N ALA A 89 -15.55 -13.19 3.02
CA ALA A 89 -15.53 -13.51 4.45
C ALA A 89 -14.91 -12.37 5.26
N ILE A 90 -15.32 -12.25 6.53
CA ILE A 90 -14.82 -11.23 7.47
C ILE A 90 -13.28 -11.27 7.60
N ILE A 91 -12.69 -12.47 7.54
CA ILE A 91 -11.25 -12.69 7.63
C ILE A 91 -10.48 -12.05 6.47
N HIS A 92 -11.12 -11.85 5.32
CA HIS A 92 -10.47 -11.25 4.15
C HIS A 92 -10.31 -9.73 4.24
N LEU A 93 -11.15 -9.04 5.01
CA LEU A 93 -11.06 -7.59 5.19
C LEU A 93 -9.73 -7.13 5.81
N PRO A 94 -9.29 -7.66 6.97
CA PRO A 94 -7.99 -7.27 7.54
C PRO A 94 -6.82 -7.68 6.64
N LEU A 95 -6.99 -8.74 5.84
CA LEU A 95 -5.97 -9.21 4.92
C LEU A 95 -5.78 -8.23 3.75
N LEU A 96 -6.87 -7.75 3.14
CA LEU A 96 -6.83 -6.71 2.10
C LEU A 96 -6.26 -5.39 2.63
N LEU A 97 -6.62 -5.02 3.86
CA LEU A 97 -6.13 -3.81 4.51
C LEU A 97 -4.62 -3.89 4.79
N SER A 98 -4.14 -5.03 5.29
CA SER A 98 -2.71 -5.25 5.52
C SER A 98 -1.92 -5.28 4.21
N LEU A 99 -2.46 -5.94 3.17
CA LEU A 99 -1.85 -5.99 1.84
C LEU A 99 -1.69 -4.60 1.22
N SER A 100 -2.76 -3.80 1.23
CA SER A 100 -2.76 -2.45 0.66
C SER A 100 -1.85 -1.49 1.44
N SER A 101 -1.89 -1.54 2.78
CA SER A 101 -0.99 -0.76 3.62
C SER A 101 0.48 -1.13 3.36
N SER A 102 0.79 -2.42 3.25
CA SER A 102 2.15 -2.89 2.97
C SER A 102 2.62 -2.55 1.56
N PHE A 103 1.72 -2.54 0.58
CA PHE A 103 1.99 -2.11 -0.79
C PHE A 103 2.37 -0.62 -0.83
N LEU A 104 1.55 0.26 -0.25
CA LEU A 104 1.83 1.69 -0.19
C LEU A 104 3.10 1.99 0.61
N LEU A 105 3.32 1.26 1.70
CA LEU A 105 4.51 1.42 2.51
C LEU A 105 5.78 0.97 1.78
N SER A 106 5.72 -0.11 0.99
CA SER A 106 6.83 -0.52 0.14
C SER A 106 7.18 0.55 -0.90
N LEU A 107 6.18 1.22 -1.47
CA LEU A 107 6.38 2.40 -2.31
C LEU A 107 7.04 3.54 -1.54
N HIS A 108 6.54 3.84 -0.34
CA HIS A 108 7.06 4.91 0.51
C HIS A 108 8.53 4.67 0.85
N VAL A 109 8.90 3.43 1.18
CA VAL A 109 10.28 3.01 1.45
C VAL A 109 11.16 3.15 0.21
N TYR A 110 10.67 2.74 -0.97
CA TYR A 110 11.40 2.88 -2.22
C TYR A 110 11.77 4.34 -2.52
N LEU A 111 10.90 5.28 -2.18
CA LEU A 111 11.15 6.71 -2.35
C LEU A 111 12.25 7.28 -1.43
N TYR A 112 12.72 6.54 -0.44
CA TYR A 112 13.93 6.89 0.32
C TYR A 112 15.23 6.51 -0.41
N LYS A 113 15.16 5.96 -1.62
CA LYS A 113 16.35 5.75 -2.44
C LYS A 113 16.73 7.07 -3.12
N THR A 114 17.98 7.49 -2.95
CA THR A 114 18.52 8.82 -3.35
C THR A 114 18.36 9.18 -4.84
N ILE A 115 18.18 8.21 -5.74
CA ILE A 115 18.10 8.47 -7.19
C ILE A 115 16.63 8.53 -7.63
N ARG A 116 16.08 9.75 -7.70
CA ARG A 116 14.71 10.04 -8.19
C ARG A 116 14.67 10.12 -9.72
N ASN A 117 14.70 8.98 -10.41
CA ASN A 117 14.26 8.95 -11.80
C ASN A 117 12.79 8.53 -11.84
N PRO A 118 11.88 9.35 -12.41
CA PRO A 118 10.45 9.05 -12.45
C PRO A 118 10.16 7.74 -13.22
N GLU A 119 10.99 7.42 -14.21
CA GLU A 119 10.87 6.19 -15.00
C GLU A 119 11.08 4.93 -14.15
N TYR A 120 12.12 4.91 -13.30
CA TYR A 120 12.38 3.78 -12.40
C TYR A 120 11.28 3.61 -11.35
N LEU A 121 10.67 4.70 -10.91
CA LEU A 121 9.53 4.65 -9.99
C LEU A 121 8.31 4.00 -10.66
N VAL A 122 7.97 4.39 -11.89
CA VAL A 122 6.86 3.79 -12.63
C VAL A 122 7.13 2.30 -12.88
N GLN A 123 8.36 1.94 -13.29
CA GLN A 123 8.77 0.54 -13.45
C GLN A 123 8.63 -0.25 -12.14
N PHE A 124 9.04 0.33 -11.01
CA PHE A 124 8.92 -0.31 -9.70
C PHE A 124 7.46 -0.50 -9.28
N ILE A 125 6.59 0.51 -9.45
CA ILE A 125 5.15 0.40 -9.19
C ILE A 125 4.55 -0.73 -10.03
N LEU A 126 4.87 -0.77 -11.31
CA LEU A 126 4.34 -1.76 -12.24
C LEU A 126 4.84 -3.16 -11.92
N ALA A 127 6.13 -3.33 -11.62
CA ALA A 127 6.69 -4.61 -11.18
C ALA A 127 6.04 -5.09 -9.87
N LEU A 128 5.91 -4.20 -8.88
CA LEU A 128 5.25 -4.52 -7.60
C LEU A 128 3.79 -4.90 -7.80
N PHE A 129 3.07 -4.18 -8.67
CA PHE A 129 1.69 -4.47 -9.03
C PHE A 129 1.56 -5.84 -9.71
N ILE A 130 2.39 -6.15 -10.71
CA ILE A 130 2.37 -7.44 -11.42
C ILE A 130 2.64 -8.59 -10.44
N ILE A 131 3.64 -8.46 -9.57
CA ILE A 131 3.96 -9.49 -8.57
C ILE A 131 2.77 -9.72 -7.63
N CYS A 132 2.17 -8.64 -7.11
CA CYS A 132 1.00 -8.75 -6.25
C CYS A 132 -0.19 -9.37 -6.99
N PHE A 133 -0.43 -8.95 -8.22
CA PHE A 133 -1.51 -9.47 -9.07
C PHE A 133 -1.36 -10.97 -9.32
N MET A 134 -0.16 -11.43 -9.68
CA MET A 134 0.11 -12.85 -9.91
C MET A 134 -0.07 -13.67 -8.63
N LEU A 135 0.41 -13.18 -7.49
CA LEU A 135 0.25 -13.89 -6.20
C LEU A 135 -1.20 -13.94 -5.72
N VAL A 136 -2.00 -12.91 -5.99
CA VAL A 136 -3.45 -12.93 -5.75
C VAL A 136 -4.13 -13.98 -6.63
N LEU A 137 -3.78 -14.06 -7.92
CA LEU A 137 -4.32 -15.08 -8.83
C LEU A 137 -3.99 -16.51 -8.39
N SER A 138 -2.78 -16.73 -7.89
CA SER A 138 -2.30 -18.02 -7.36
C SER A 138 -2.86 -18.38 -5.98
N LYS A 139 -3.81 -17.60 -5.42
CA LYS A 139 -4.38 -17.80 -4.07
C LYS A 139 -3.35 -17.72 -2.93
N LEU A 140 -2.18 -17.13 -3.17
CA LEU A 140 -1.09 -16.97 -2.19
C LEU A 140 -1.17 -15.65 -1.40
N ILE A 141 -2.38 -15.12 -1.22
CA ILE A 141 -2.58 -13.79 -0.64
C ILE A 141 -2.14 -13.71 0.83
N VAL A 142 -2.23 -14.83 1.57
CA VAL A 142 -1.76 -14.93 2.96
C VAL A 142 -0.24 -14.77 3.02
N LEU A 143 0.48 -15.47 2.14
CA LEU A 143 1.94 -15.38 2.05
C LEU A 143 2.37 -13.97 1.65
N LEU A 144 1.68 -13.37 0.67
CA LEU A 144 1.91 -12.00 0.23
C LEU A 144 1.77 -11.00 1.39
N THR A 145 0.71 -11.15 2.19
CA THR A 145 0.41 -10.27 3.33
C THR A 145 1.43 -10.41 4.46
N GLY A 146 2.08 -11.57 4.61
CA GLY A 146 3.17 -11.76 5.56
C GLY A 146 4.53 -11.25 5.04
N CYS A 147 4.86 -11.57 3.78
CA CYS A 147 6.17 -11.28 3.21
C CYS A 147 6.38 -9.79 2.92
N LEU A 148 5.38 -9.09 2.36
CA LEU A 148 5.52 -7.65 2.03
C LEU A 148 5.87 -6.75 3.22
N PRO A 149 5.18 -6.82 4.38
CA PRO A 149 5.51 -5.96 5.51
C PRO A 149 6.88 -6.30 6.11
N ILE A 150 7.29 -7.57 6.11
CA ILE A 150 8.64 -7.96 6.57
C ILE A 150 9.70 -7.35 5.65
N LEU A 151 9.49 -7.45 4.33
CA LEU A 151 10.40 -6.88 3.34
C LEU A 151 10.47 -5.36 3.45
N SER A 152 9.31 -4.71 3.62
CA SER A 152 9.20 -3.26 3.81
C SER A 152 9.91 -2.80 5.08
N LEU A 153 9.74 -3.51 6.21
CA LEU A 153 10.47 -3.25 7.46
C LEU A 153 11.98 -3.35 7.28
N PHE A 154 12.45 -4.40 6.60
CA PHE A 154 13.87 -4.61 6.35
C PHE A 154 14.47 -3.47 5.53
N TYR A 155 13.81 -3.09 4.44
CA TYR A 155 14.25 -1.97 3.61
C TYR A 155 14.17 -0.62 4.33
N PHE A 156 13.11 -0.37 5.11
CA PHE A 156 12.97 0.85 5.89
C PHE A 156 14.11 1.00 6.91
N HIS A 157 14.45 -0.09 7.62
CA HIS A 157 15.55 -0.08 8.57
C HIS A 157 16.91 0.23 7.91
N HIS A 158 17.11 -0.20 6.66
CA HIS A 158 18.36 0.00 5.93
C HIS A 158 18.49 1.40 5.31
N TYR A 159 17.41 1.96 4.77
CA TYR A 159 17.46 3.19 3.98
C TYR A 159 17.11 4.46 4.76
N TYR A 160 16.35 4.37 5.86
CA TYR A 160 15.79 5.55 6.53
C TYR A 160 16.84 6.60 6.97
N TYR A 161 17.94 6.16 7.59
CA TYR A 161 19.01 7.09 8.05
C TYR A 161 20.08 7.39 6.99
N ARG A 162 20.13 6.61 5.90
CA ARG A 162 21.09 6.85 4.81
C ARG A 162 20.55 7.84 3.78
N TYR A 163 19.27 8.16 3.85
CA TYR A 163 18.63 9.07 2.92
C TYR A 163 18.96 10.53 3.27
N GLN A 164 19.71 11.19 2.39
CA GLN A 164 19.84 12.64 2.37
C GLN A 164 18.89 13.17 1.28
N PRO A 165 18.01 14.13 1.60
CA PRO A 165 17.20 14.79 0.59
C PRO A 165 18.15 15.48 -0.39
N SER A 166 18.07 15.14 -1.68
CA SER A 166 18.77 15.90 -2.72
C SER A 166 18.14 17.29 -2.75
N ILE A 167 18.91 18.31 -2.35
CA ILE A 167 18.56 19.71 -2.54
C ILE A 167 18.63 19.93 -4.06
N THR A 168 17.49 19.79 -4.73
CA THR A 168 17.34 20.28 -6.10
C THR A 168 16.61 21.59 -6.00
N ASP A 169 17.38 22.68 -6.19
CA ASP A 169 16.91 24.03 -6.46
C ASP A 169 16.08 24.07 -7.76
#